data_AF-A0A926IMA7-F1
#
_entry.id   AF-A0A926IMA7-F1
#
_cell.length_a   1.000
_cell.length_b   1.000
_cell.length_c   1.000
_cell.angle_alpha   90.00
_cell.angle_beta   90.00
_cell.angle_gamma   90.00
#
_symmetry.space_group_name_H-M   'P 1'
#
loop_
_entity.id
_entity.type
_entity.pdbx_description
1 polymer ?
#
loop_
_entity_poly.entity_id
_entity_poly.type
_entity_poly.pdbx_seq_one_letter_code
_entity_poly.pdbx_strand_id
1 'polypeptide(L)' 'MGFFGGRFISIQKRYTSKNNIPAAVEYSEYTDGYWWSGVLEQVENITIDPITGYYLATFEGNLYKQ' A
#
# COMPACT_ATOMS: atom_id res chain seq x y z
N MET A 1 4.61 23.36 -16.99
CA MET A 1 4.38 23.18 -15.54
C MET A 1 3.08 22.42 -15.40
N GLY A 2 2.95 21.14 -15.09
CA GLY A 2 3.85 20.13 -14.53
C GLY A 2 3.01 19.21 -13.63
N PHE A 3 1.82 18.79 -14.07
CA PHE A 3 0.95 17.90 -13.29
C PHE A 3 1.26 16.45 -13.64
N PHE A 4 2.38 15.93 -13.12
CA PHE A 4 2.56 14.48 -13.05
C PHE A 4 1.65 13.99 -11.92
N GLY A 5 0.38 13.73 -12.29
CA GLY A 5 -0.74 13.40 -11.41
C GLY A 5 -0.61 12.02 -10.79
N GLY A 6 0.27 11.90 -9.80
CA GLY A 6 0.27 10.78 -8.88
C GLY A 6 -0.86 10.94 -7.86
N ARG A 7 -1.61 9.86 -7.60
CA ARG A 7 -2.58 9.79 -6.52
C ARG A 7 -1.94 9.09 -5.33
N PHE A 8 -1.76 9.82 -4.23
CA PHE A 8 -1.28 9.24 -2.99
C PHE A 8 -2.34 8.31 -2.40
N ILE A 9 -1.92 7.10 -2.00
CA ILE A 9 -2.77 6.13 -1.31
C ILE A 9 -2.04 5.55 -0.10
N SER A 10 -2.83 5.08 0.86
CA SER A 10 -2.37 4.31 2.02
C SER A 10 -3.26 3.09 2.15
N ILE A 11 -2.66 1.90 2.15
CA ILE A 11 -3.37 0.63 2.30
C ILE A 11 -2.81 -0.15 3.48
N GLN A 12 -3.65 -0.99 4.07
CA GLN A 12 -3.23 -1.90 5.12
C GLN A 12 -3.39 -3.34 4.66
N LYS A 13 -2.34 -4.15 4.87
CA LYS A 13 -2.34 -5.59 4.58
C LYS A 13 -2.09 -6.38 5.86
N ARG A 14 -2.71 -7.56 5.94
CA ARG A 14 -2.61 -8.50 7.06
C ARG A 14 -1.57 -9.56 6.77
N TYR A 15 -0.75 -9.88 7.77
CA TYR A 15 0.29 -10.89 7.70
C TYR A 15 0.25 -11.80 8.93
N THR A 16 0.54 -13.08 8.74
CA THR A 16 0.65 -14.08 9.83
C THR A 16 1.96 -13.97 10.60
N SER A 17 2.98 -13.32 10.03
CA SER A 17 4.31 -13.18 10.63
C SER A 17 4.94 -11.84 10.24
N LYS A 18 5.61 -11.20 11.20
CA LYS A 18 6.35 -9.95 10.97
C LYS A 18 7.44 -10.10 9.90
N ASN A 19 8.10 -11.27 9.85
CA ASN A 19 9.20 -11.53 8.92
C ASN A 19 8.75 -11.70 7.47
N ASN A 20 7.45 -11.88 7.23
CA ASN A 20 6.88 -12.03 5.89
C ASN A 20 6.38 -10.69 5.30
N ILE A 21 6.53 -9.60 6.05
CA ILE A 21 6.11 -8.28 5.61
C ILE A 21 7.21 -7.75 4.68
N PRO A 22 6.91 -7.53 3.39
CA PRO A 22 7.89 -6.98 2.46
C PRO A 22 8.09 -5.49 2.71
N ALA A 23 9.25 -4.95 2.31
CA ALA A 23 9.53 -3.52 2.39
C ALA A 23 8.69 -2.69 1.39
N ALA A 24 8.16 -3.31 0.33
CA ALA A 24 7.29 -2.67 -0.64
C ALA A 24 6.35 -3.68 -1.30
N VAL A 25 5.23 -3.19 -1.83
CA VAL A 25 4.24 -3.99 -2.56
C VAL A 25 3.80 -3.28 -3.84
N GLU A 26 3.62 -4.04 -4.91
CA GLU A 26 2.88 -3.55 -6.07
C GLU A 26 1.39 -3.44 -5.73
N TYR A 27 0.78 -2.36 -6.18
CA TYR A 27 -0.65 -2.13 -6.05
C TYR A 27 -1.22 -1.60 -7.36
N SER A 28 -2.42 -2.05 -7.69
CA SER A 28 -3.16 -1.58 -8.85
C SER A 28 -4.65 -1.55 -8.54
N GLU A 29 -5.33 -0.50 -8.98
CA GLU A 29 -6.78 -0.35 -8.84
C GLU A 29 -7.37 0.27 -10.11
N TYR A 30 -8.64 -0.06 -10.35
CA TYR A 30 -9.42 0.56 -11.42
C TYR A 30 -10.41 1.55 -10.81
N THR A 31 -10.21 2.84 -11.07
CA THR A 31 -11.07 3.91 -10.57
C THR A 31 -11.11 5.07 -11.56
N ASP A 32 -12.22 5.81 -11.55
CA ASP A 32 -12.47 6.95 -12.45
C ASP A 32 -12.34 6.58 -13.94
N GLY A 33 -12.59 5.31 -14.28
CA GLY A 33 -12.51 4.80 -15.65
C GLY A 33 -11.08 4.51 -16.14
N TYR A 34 -10.08 4.50 -15.26
CA TYR A 34 -8.69 4.23 -15.61
C TYR A 34 -8.04 3.23 -14.65
N TRP A 35 -7.03 2.52 -15.15
CA TRP A 35 -6.13 1.75 -14.30
C TRP A 35 -5.08 2.67 -13.68
N TRP A 36 -4.86 2.51 -12.39
CA TRP A 36 -3.84 3.20 -11.62
C TRP A 36 -2.94 2.14 -11.01
N SER A 37 -1.63 2.29 -11.17
CA SER A 37 -0.67 1.35 -10.58
C SER A 37 0.57 2.06 -10.05
N GLY A 38 1.24 1.40 -9.12
CA GLY A 38 2.44 1.92 -8.47
C GLY A 38 3.00 0.95 -7.45
N VAL A 39 4.19 1.27 -6.96
CA VAL A 39 4.82 0.56 -5.84
C VAL A 39 4.57 1.36 -4.57
N LEU A 40 4.06 0.69 -3.55
CA LEU A 40 3.82 1.27 -2.23
C LEU A 40 4.89 0.76 -1.27
N GLU A 41 5.53 1.67 -0.56
CA GLU A 41 6.56 1.35 0.41
C GLU A 41 5.94 1.13 1.78
N GLN A 42 6.50 0.18 2.52
CA GLN A 42 6.08 -0.11 3.88
C GLN A 42 6.44 1.07 4.78
N VAL A 43 5.48 1.55 5.57
CA VAL A 43 5.79 2.49 6.66
C VAL A 43 6.17 1.72 7.93
N GLU A 44 7.07 2.28 8.74
CA GLU A 44 7.64 1.60 9.92
C GLU A 44 6.60 1.16 10.96
N ASN A 45 5.37 1.69 10.90
CA ASN A 45 4.32 1.41 11.87
C ASN A 45 3.59 0.08 11.57
N ILE A 46 4.19 -1.03 11.98
CA ILE A 46 3.55 -2.36 12.00
C ILE A 46 2.85 -2.54 13.34
N THR A 47 1.54 -2.75 13.31
CA THR A 47 0.73 -3.01 14.51
C THR A 47 0.27 -4.47 14.55
N ILE A 48 -0.18 -4.95 15.71
CA ILE A 48 -0.78 -6.29 15.85
C ILE A 48 -2.26 -6.07 16.15
N ASP A 49 -3.13 -6.70 15.35
CA ASP A 49 -4.56 -6.74 15.64
C ASP A 49 -4.80 -7.59 16.90
N PRO A 50 -5.32 -7.02 18.00
CA PRO A 50 -5.48 -7.73 19.26
C PRO A 50 -6.59 -8.80 19.22
N ILE A 51 -7.50 -8.75 18.23
CA ILE A 51 -8.61 -9.70 18.10
C ILE A 51 -8.16 -10.93 17.32
N THR A 52 -7.43 -10.71 16.23
CA THR A 52 -7.07 -11.78 15.29
C THR A 52 -5.63 -12.28 15.42
N GLY A 53 -4.77 -11.50 16.08
CA GLY A 53 -3.34 -11.79 16.20
C GLY A 53 -2.54 -11.54 14.91
N TYR A 54 -3.16 -11.04 13.84
CA TYR A 54 -2.46 -10.71 12.60
C TYR A 54 -1.61 -9.45 12.76
N TYR A 55 -0.46 -9.44 12.10
CA TYR A 55 0.33 -8.24 11.90
C TYR A 55 -0.31 -7.38 10.81
N LEU A 56 -0.51 -6.11 11.10
CA LEU A 56 -1.02 -5.10 10.19
C LEU A 56 0.14 -4.23 9.75
N ALA A 57 0.46 -4.28 8.46
CA ALA A 57 1.46 -3.41 7.85
C ALA A 57 0.76 -2.41 6.94
N THR A 58 1.11 -1.15 7.09
CA THR A 58 0.64 -0.06 6.24
C THR A 58 1.66 0.17 5.13
N PHE A 59 1.16 0.41 3.91
CA PHE A 59 1.95 0.70 2.73
C PHE A 59 1.44 1.97 2.08
N GLU A 60 2.36 2.86 1.73
CA GLU A 60 2.05 4.19 1.22
C GLU A 60 2.85 4.48 -0.04
N GLY A 61 2.27 5.27 -0.94
CA GLY A 61 2.93 5.61 -2.19
C GLY A 61 1.98 6.30 -3.15
N ASN A 62 2.51 6.67 -4.32
CA ASN A 62 1.76 7.30 -5.38
C ASN A 62 1.43 6.28 -6.46
N LEU A 63 0.16 6.22 -6.85
CA LEU A 63 -0.25 5.53 -8.06
C LEU A 63 -0.25 6.49 -9.25
N TYR A 64 0.11 5.96 -10.40
CA TYR A 64 0.13 6.68 -11.65
C TYR A 64 -0.86 6.06 -12.61
N LYS A 65 -1.62 6.92 -13.27
CA LYS A 65 -2.55 6.55 -14.33
C LYS A 65 -1.79 5.79 -15.42
N GLN A 66 -2.31 4.64 -15.81
CA GLN A 66 -1.82 3.81 -16.91
C GLN A 66 -2.43 4.24 -18.25
#